data_AF-A0A968MWH2-F1
#
_entry.id   AF-A0A968MWH2-F1
#
_cell.length_a   1.000
_cell.length_b   1.000
_cell.length_c   1.000
_cell.angle_alpha   90.00
_cell.angle_beta   90.00
_cell.angle_gamma   90.00
#
_symmetry.space_group_name_H-M   'P 1'
#
loop_
_entity.id
_entity.type
_entity.pdbx_description
1 polymer ?
#
loop_
_entity_poly.entity_id
_entity_poly.type
_entity_poly.pdbx_seq_one_letter_code
_entity_poly.pdbx_strand_id
1 'polypeptide(L)'
;MMFVSKFSLPLNTAKNIYLFLPTHAEKEQGFIHLMDTIKCITVTLRAKLIMVVGSQSQKSLQKFLHYDRFFNDVRYMIFEYYPNISTISGGIQTNDLIFAVSARPLTVSFNRRLELLPKILSRHFAEQNYVIIYPEQAEDTEID
;
A
#
# COMPACT_ATOMS: atom_id res chain seq x y z
N MET A 1 6.57 12.94 0.79
CA MET A 1 6.40 11.48 0.54
C MET A 1 7.46 10.97 -0.46
N MET A 2 7.99 9.75 -0.30
CA MET A 2 9.00 9.15 -1.20
C MET A 2 8.52 7.82 -1.81
N PHE A 3 8.91 7.56 -3.07
CA PHE A 3 8.58 6.34 -3.81
C PHE A 3 9.86 5.64 -4.28
N VAL A 4 9.94 4.33 -4.06
CA VAL A 4 11.00 3.47 -4.59
C VAL A 4 10.36 2.41 -5.47
N SER A 5 10.56 2.50 -6.77
CA SER A 5 9.87 1.66 -7.75
C SER A 5 10.80 0.72 -8.51
N LYS A 6 10.31 -0.48 -8.77
CA LYS A 6 10.86 -1.42 -9.74
C LYS A 6 9.81 -1.74 -10.79
N PHE A 7 10.14 -1.51 -12.05
CA PHE A 7 9.26 -1.83 -13.18
C PHE A 7 9.94 -2.81 -14.13
N SER A 8 9.37 -4.01 -14.25
CA SER A 8 9.78 -5.05 -15.19
C SER A 8 8.92 -5.05 -16.45
N LEU A 9 7.67 -4.57 -16.36
CA LEU A 9 6.72 -4.49 -17.46
C LEU A 9 6.19 -3.05 -17.65
N PRO A 10 5.71 -2.68 -18.85
CA PRO A 10 5.07 -1.39 -19.06
C PRO A 10 3.85 -1.18 -18.16
N LEU A 11 3.76 -0.04 -17.48
CA LEU A 11 2.70 0.26 -16.50
C LEU A 11 1.28 0.24 -17.09
N ASN A 12 1.14 0.54 -18.38
CA ASN A 12 -0.14 0.51 -19.08
C ASN A 12 -0.73 -0.91 -19.23
N THR A 13 0.02 -1.96 -18.89
CA THR A 13 -0.48 -3.35 -18.89
C THR A 13 -1.16 -3.74 -17.57
N ALA A 14 -1.05 -2.90 -16.54
CA ALA A 14 -1.60 -3.16 -15.22
C ALA A 14 -3.12 -3.10 -15.22
N LYS A 15 -3.74 -4.23 -14.88
CA LYS A 15 -5.20 -4.35 -14.73
C LYS A 15 -5.63 -4.14 -13.29
N ASN A 16 -4.82 -4.60 -12.34
CA ASN A 16 -5.09 -4.46 -10.92
C ASN A 16 -3.91 -3.78 -10.21
N ILE A 17 -4.26 -2.97 -9.21
CA ILE A 17 -3.33 -2.34 -8.30
C ILE A 17 -3.56 -2.93 -6.92
N TYR A 18 -2.53 -3.56 -6.35
CA TYR A 18 -2.55 -4.10 -5.00
C TYR A 18 -1.88 -3.13 -4.03
N LEU A 19 -2.66 -2.50 -3.16
CA LEU A 19 -2.15 -1.59 -2.13
C LEU A 19 -2.04 -2.32 -0.78
N PHE A 20 -0.81 -2.64 -0.37
CA PHE A 20 -0.48 -3.23 0.91
C PHE A 20 -0.32 -2.15 1.98
N LEU A 21 -1.31 -2.05 2.87
CA LEU A 21 -1.31 -1.10 3.98
C LEU A 21 -0.86 -1.78 5.29
N PRO A 22 0.04 -1.16 6.07
CA PRO A 22 0.35 -1.62 7.41
C PRO A 22 -0.85 -1.43 8.33
N THR A 23 -0.84 -2.13 9.47
CA THR A 23 -1.86 -1.95 10.51
C THR A 23 -1.87 -0.49 10.99
N HIS A 24 -3.07 0.06 11.20
CA HIS A 24 -3.29 1.44 11.65
C HIS A 24 -2.80 2.55 10.70
N ALA A 25 -2.56 2.24 9.41
CA ALA A 25 -2.15 3.24 8.43
C ALA A 25 -3.09 4.46 8.39
N GLU A 26 -4.37 4.27 8.70
CA GLU A 26 -5.38 5.34 8.76
C GLU A 26 -5.11 6.42 9.83
N LYS A 27 -4.23 6.15 10.80
CA LYS A 27 -3.88 7.08 11.87
C LYS A 27 -2.62 7.91 11.56
N GLU A 28 -1.93 7.60 10.48
CA GLU A 28 -0.72 8.31 10.06
C GLU A 28 -1.11 9.63 9.38
N GLN A 29 -0.39 10.72 9.67
CA GLN A 29 -0.70 12.04 9.12
C GLN A 29 -0.64 12.06 7.57
N GLY A 30 0.29 11.28 6.99
CA GLY A 30 0.44 11.16 5.53
C GLY A 30 -0.63 10.30 4.83
N PHE A 31 -1.60 9.73 5.55
CA PHE A 31 -2.54 8.77 4.98
C PHE A 31 -3.47 9.39 3.92
N ILE A 32 -3.98 10.60 4.15
CA ILE A 32 -4.89 11.28 3.21
C ILE A 32 -4.17 11.52 1.88
N HIS A 33 -2.98 12.13 1.94
CA HIS A 33 -2.18 12.43 0.75
C HIS A 33 -1.75 11.15 0.00
N LEU A 34 -1.45 10.09 0.72
CA LEU A 34 -1.19 8.76 0.16
C LEU A 34 -2.42 8.24 -0.61
N MET A 35 -3.62 8.29 -0.02
CA MET A 35 -4.84 7.81 -0.66
C MET A 35 -5.20 8.61 -1.91
N ASP A 36 -5.07 9.94 -1.87
CA ASP A 36 -5.29 10.80 -3.05
C ASP A 36 -4.32 10.46 -4.18
N THR A 37 -3.06 10.20 -3.85
CA THR A 37 -2.04 9.80 -4.82
C THR A 37 -2.37 8.43 -5.44
N ILE A 38 -2.76 7.46 -4.63
CA ILE A 38 -3.16 6.13 -5.12
C ILE A 38 -4.41 6.23 -6.00
N LYS A 39 -5.39 7.04 -5.61
CA LYS A 39 -6.60 7.30 -6.42
C LYS A 39 -6.23 7.88 -7.77
N CYS A 40 -5.39 8.91 -7.79
CA CYS A 40 -4.91 9.54 -9.03
C CYS A 40 -4.24 8.49 -9.95
N ILE A 41 -3.27 7.74 -9.43
CA ILE A 41 -2.57 6.69 -10.19
C ILE A 41 -3.55 5.64 -10.73
N THR A 42 -4.49 5.19 -9.90
CA THR A 42 -5.46 4.15 -10.30
C THR A 42 -6.35 4.63 -11.44
N VAL A 43 -6.86 5.86 -11.36
CA VAL A 43 -7.68 6.47 -12.42
C VAL A 43 -6.88 6.65 -13.69
N THR A 44 -5.64 7.15 -13.59
CA THR A 44 -4.75 7.34 -14.75
C THR A 44 -4.43 6.03 -15.46
N LEU A 45 -4.18 4.96 -14.71
CA LEU A 45 -3.89 3.63 -15.27
C LEU A 45 -5.15 2.86 -15.68
N ARG A 46 -6.36 3.35 -15.35
CA ARG A 46 -7.65 2.66 -15.53
C ARG A 46 -7.64 1.24 -14.94
N ALA A 47 -6.90 1.07 -13.85
CA ALA A 47 -6.76 -0.19 -13.15
C ALA A 47 -7.81 -0.31 -12.03
N LYS A 48 -8.02 -1.52 -11.53
CA LYS A 48 -8.85 -1.77 -10.35
C LYS A 48 -7.99 -1.74 -9.10
N LEU A 49 -8.41 -0.98 -8.08
CA LEU A 49 -7.71 -0.96 -6.80
C LEU A 49 -8.18 -2.09 -5.88
N ILE A 50 -7.21 -2.80 -5.31
CA ILE A 50 -7.39 -3.87 -4.33
C ILE A 50 -6.58 -3.47 -3.09
N MET A 51 -7.26 -3.21 -1.99
CA MET A 51 -6.63 -2.87 -0.71
C MET A 51 -6.37 -4.12 0.10
N VAL A 52 -5.10 -4.36 0.40
CA VAL A 52 -4.61 -5.46 1.21
C VAL A 52 -4.34 -4.92 2.62
N VAL A 53 -5.18 -5.32 3.58
CA VAL A 53 -5.26 -4.71 4.92
C VAL A 53 -5.36 -5.77 6.02
N GLY A 54 -4.95 -5.43 7.23
CA GLY A 54 -5.15 -6.30 8.40
C GLY A 54 -6.63 -6.35 8.79
N SER A 55 -7.08 -7.46 9.37
CA SER A 55 -8.49 -7.66 9.78
C SER A 55 -9.00 -6.56 10.73
N GLN A 56 -8.14 -6.04 11.59
CA GLN A 56 -8.48 -4.98 12.54
C GLN A 56 -8.62 -3.60 11.88
N SER A 57 -7.83 -3.31 10.84
CA SER A 57 -7.82 -2.01 10.15
C SER A 57 -8.88 -1.89 9.07
N GLN A 58 -9.43 -3.00 8.56
CA GLN A 58 -10.43 -2.96 7.48
C GLN A 58 -11.64 -2.08 7.81
N LYS A 59 -12.25 -2.27 8.99
CA LYS A 59 -13.45 -1.52 9.39
C LYS A 59 -13.17 -0.03 9.54
N SER A 60 -12.00 0.33 10.09
CA SER A 60 -11.58 1.72 10.25
C SER A 60 -11.34 2.38 8.90
N LEU A 61 -10.64 1.71 7.99
CA LEU A 61 -10.38 2.18 6.64
C LEU A 61 -11.66 2.36 5.83
N GLN A 62 -12.57 1.38 5.88
CA GLN A 62 -13.84 1.47 5.17
C GLN A 62 -14.68 2.66 5.65
N LYS A 63 -14.71 2.93 6.96
CA LYS A 63 -15.41 4.11 7.50
C LYS A 63 -14.74 5.41 7.07
N PHE A 64 -13.41 5.46 7.11
CA PHE A 64 -12.64 6.65 6.73
C PHE A 64 -12.86 7.02 5.26
N LEU A 65 -12.86 6.02 4.38
CA LEU A 65 -12.95 6.21 2.93
C LEU A 65 -14.38 6.29 2.39
N HIS A 66 -15.40 6.02 3.22
CA HIS A 66 -16.80 5.95 2.79
C HIS A 66 -17.31 7.21 2.08
N TYR A 67 -16.79 8.38 2.46
CA TYR A 67 -17.20 9.68 1.92
C TYR A 67 -16.72 9.91 0.48
N ASP A 68 -15.71 9.17 0.03
CA ASP A 68 -15.20 9.27 -1.33
C ASP A 68 -15.69 8.08 -2.17
N ARG A 69 -16.59 8.38 -3.13
CA ARG A 69 -17.25 7.38 -3.98
C ARG A 69 -16.28 6.47 -4.70
N PHE A 70 -15.07 6.94 -5.01
CA PHE A 70 -14.05 6.12 -5.67
C PHE A 70 -13.71 4.88 -4.84
N PHE A 71 -13.64 5.01 -3.51
CA PHE A 71 -13.25 3.92 -2.63
C PHE A 71 -14.40 2.98 -2.26
N ASN A 72 -15.64 3.31 -2.62
CA ASN A 72 -16.79 2.44 -2.37
C ASN A 72 -16.79 1.18 -3.25
N ASP A 73 -16.19 1.25 -4.44
CA ASP A 73 -16.07 0.11 -5.36
C ASP A 73 -14.76 -0.69 -5.19
N VAL A 74 -13.96 -0.34 -4.17
CA VAL A 74 -12.66 -0.98 -3.92
C VAL A 74 -12.83 -2.33 -3.24
N ARG A 75 -12.08 -3.33 -3.72
CA ARG A 75 -12.04 -4.66 -3.11
C ARG A 75 -11.05 -4.66 -1.94
N TYR A 76 -11.44 -5.25 -0.82
CA TYR A 76 -10.57 -5.48 0.33
C TYR A 76 -10.13 -6.94 0.39
N MET A 77 -8.85 -7.18 0.66
CA MET A 77 -8.27 -8.49 0.97
C MET A 77 -7.65 -8.43 2.36
N ILE A 78 -7.97 -9.44 3.18
CA ILE A 78 -7.51 -9.53 4.56
C ILE A 78 -6.23 -10.36 4.62
N PHE A 79 -5.21 -9.86 5.32
CA PHE A 79 -4.05 -10.67 5.73
C PHE A 79 -4.04 -10.90 7.25
N GLU A 80 -3.48 -12.03 7.67
CA GLU A 80 -3.32 -12.38 9.09
C GLU A 80 -2.12 -11.65 9.75
N TYR A 81 -1.02 -11.48 9.02
CA TYR A 81 0.16 -10.74 9.49
C TYR A 81 0.76 -9.90 8.36
N TYR A 82 1.27 -8.70 8.67
CA TYR A 82 1.95 -7.86 7.68
C TYR A 82 3.47 -8.09 7.73
N PRO A 83 4.16 -8.17 6.59
CA PRO A 83 3.66 -8.47 5.26
C PRO A 83 3.57 -9.99 5.05
N ASN A 84 2.37 -10.58 4.97
CA ASN A 84 2.17 -11.96 4.51
C ASN A 84 1.99 -11.98 2.99
N ILE A 85 3.10 -11.74 2.29
CA ILE A 85 3.13 -11.66 0.83
C ILE A 85 2.88 -13.02 0.18
N SER A 86 3.34 -14.12 0.79
CA SER A 86 3.27 -15.47 0.23
C SER A 86 1.83 -15.99 0.01
N THR A 87 0.89 -15.66 0.90
CA THR A 87 -0.51 -16.09 0.74
C THR A 87 -1.21 -15.31 -0.39
N ILE A 88 -0.79 -14.06 -0.63
CA ILE A 88 -1.44 -13.17 -1.59
C ILE A 88 -0.78 -13.29 -2.98
N SER A 89 0.50 -13.66 -3.05
CA SER A 89 1.24 -13.78 -4.31
C SER A 89 0.63 -14.76 -5.30
N GLY A 90 -0.09 -15.80 -4.82
CA GLY A 90 -0.77 -16.76 -5.70
C GLY A 90 -1.91 -16.15 -6.53
N GLY A 91 -2.46 -15.00 -6.11
CA GLY A 91 -3.53 -14.29 -6.83
C GLY A 91 -3.06 -13.09 -7.66
N ILE A 92 -1.77 -12.74 -7.59
CA ILE A 92 -1.22 -11.55 -8.26
C ILE A 92 -0.62 -11.99 -9.61
N GLN A 93 -1.09 -11.39 -10.70
CA GLN A 93 -0.57 -11.65 -12.04
C GLN A 93 0.72 -10.87 -12.30
N THR A 94 1.50 -11.30 -13.28
CA THR A 94 2.77 -10.64 -13.64
C THR A 94 2.59 -9.19 -14.07
N ASN A 95 1.48 -8.87 -14.75
CA ASN A 95 1.18 -7.52 -15.20
C ASN A 95 0.57 -6.63 -14.11
N ASP A 96 0.22 -7.15 -12.94
CA ASP A 96 -0.35 -6.33 -11.87
C ASP A 96 0.71 -5.42 -11.23
N LEU A 97 0.25 -4.31 -10.65
CA LEU A 97 1.08 -3.32 -9.99
C LEU A 97 0.89 -3.39 -8.47
N ILE A 98 1.99 -3.45 -7.73
CA ILE A 98 1.96 -3.54 -6.28
C ILE A 98 2.44 -2.22 -5.68
N PHE A 99 1.68 -1.65 -4.75
CA PHE A 99 2.14 -0.60 -3.85
C PHE A 99 2.24 -1.15 -2.45
N ALA A 100 3.40 -1.01 -1.82
CA ALA A 100 3.61 -1.44 -0.45
C ALA A 100 4.04 -0.27 0.42
N VAL A 101 3.23 0.04 1.42
CA VAL A 101 3.45 1.20 2.30
C VAL A 101 4.34 0.77 3.46
N SER A 102 5.51 1.40 3.57
CA SER A 102 6.44 1.18 4.67
C SER A 102 6.31 2.33 5.67
N ALA A 103 5.72 2.04 6.83
CA ALA A 103 5.80 2.93 7.99
C ALA A 103 7.24 3.02 8.52
N ARG A 104 7.65 4.18 9.01
CA ARG A 104 8.99 4.42 9.57
C ARG A 104 9.07 3.94 11.04
N PRO A 105 10.27 3.64 11.57
CA PRO A 105 10.46 3.37 12.99
C PRO A 105 9.84 4.48 13.86
N LEU A 106 9.24 4.10 15.00
CA LEU A 106 8.58 4.98 15.98
C LEU A 106 7.18 5.51 15.61
N THR A 107 6.59 5.11 14.48
CA THR A 107 5.18 5.44 14.20
C THR A 107 4.22 4.33 14.63
N VAL A 108 2.93 4.66 14.78
CA VAL A 108 1.90 3.70 15.27
C VAL A 108 1.75 2.50 14.31
N SER A 109 2.07 2.69 13.02
CA SER A 109 2.05 1.63 12.01
C SER A 109 3.37 0.85 11.87
N PHE A 110 4.40 1.12 12.68
CA PHE A 110 5.69 0.46 12.54
C PHE A 110 5.65 -1.02 12.93
N ASN A 111 6.26 -1.86 12.09
CA ASN A 111 6.58 -3.25 12.40
C ASN A 111 8.01 -3.51 11.92
N ARG A 112 8.84 -4.16 12.74
CA ARG A 112 10.24 -4.49 12.39
C ARG A 112 10.38 -5.27 11.07
N ARG A 113 9.33 -5.99 10.63
CA ARG A 113 9.30 -6.65 9.32
C ARG A 113 9.25 -5.69 8.12
N LEU A 114 8.90 -4.43 8.32
CA LEU A 114 8.93 -3.39 7.27
C LEU A 114 10.34 -3.09 6.78
N GLU A 115 11.35 -3.26 7.64
CA GLU A 115 12.77 -3.14 7.24
C GLU A 115 13.15 -4.18 6.18
N LEU A 116 12.48 -5.34 6.19
CA LEU A 116 12.70 -6.42 5.23
C LEU A 116 11.85 -6.30 3.98
N LEU A 117 10.95 -5.31 3.90
CA LEU A 117 9.98 -5.17 2.82
C LEU A 117 10.63 -5.10 1.42
N PRO A 118 11.72 -4.34 1.18
CA PRO A 118 12.41 -4.38 -0.10
C PRO A 118 12.95 -5.78 -0.46
N LYS A 119 13.47 -6.50 0.54
CA LYS A 119 14.01 -7.87 0.37
C LYS A 119 12.92 -8.89 0.10
N ILE A 120 11.76 -8.77 0.77
CA ILE A 120 10.61 -9.66 0.56
C ILE A 120 10.01 -9.40 -0.82
N LEU A 121 9.77 -8.14 -1.20
CA LEU A 121 9.26 -7.80 -2.53
C LEU A 121 10.19 -8.28 -3.64
N SER A 122 11.50 -8.08 -3.49
CA SER A 122 12.48 -8.54 -4.49
C SER A 122 12.48 -10.06 -4.66
N ARG A 123 12.18 -10.83 -3.60
CA ARG A 123 12.15 -12.30 -3.65
C ARG A 123 10.83 -12.85 -4.19
N HIS A 124 9.71 -12.27 -3.78
CA HIS A 124 8.38 -12.81 -4.08
C HIS A 124 7.74 -12.20 -5.33
N PHE A 125 8.17 -11.01 -5.73
CA PHE A 125 7.64 -10.24 -6.85
C PHE A 125 8.75 -9.82 -7.80
N ALA A 126 9.61 -10.77 -8.17
CA ALA A 126 10.72 -10.50 -9.07
C ALA A 126 10.24 -10.09 -10.48
N GLU A 127 9.12 -10.65 -10.95
CA GLU A 127 8.61 -10.41 -12.31
C GLU A 127 7.57 -9.29 -12.37
N GLN A 128 6.95 -8.95 -11.24
CA GLN A 128 5.90 -7.94 -11.13
C GLN A 128 6.47 -6.54 -10.96
N ASN A 129 5.65 -5.56 -11.34
CA ASN A 129 5.90 -4.17 -11.01
C ASN A 129 5.54 -3.90 -9.55
N TYR A 130 6.46 -3.30 -8.79
CA TYR A 130 6.16 -2.88 -7.43
C TYR A 130 6.76 -1.53 -7.08
N VAL A 131 6.11 -0.85 -6.15
CA VAL A 131 6.50 0.45 -5.62
C VAL A 131 6.39 0.41 -4.11
N ILE A 132 7.47 0.80 -3.44
CA ILE A 132 7.51 1.00 -2.00
C ILE A 132 7.23 2.46 -1.73
N ILE A 133 6.26 2.74 -0.87
CA ILE A 133 5.89 4.10 -0.50
C ILE A 133 6.32 4.36 0.93
N TYR A 134 7.06 5.45 1.11
CA TYR A 134 7.38 6.01 2.42
C TYR A 134 6.55 7.29 2.61
N PRO A 135 5.49 7.23 3.43
CA PRO A 135 4.60 8.37 3.63
C PRO A 135 5.34 9.55 4.27
N GLU A 136 4.74 10.73 4.14
CA GLU A 136 5.23 11.97 4.74
C GLU A 136 5.17 11.91 6.28
N GLN A 137 6.18 12.48 6.93
CA GLN A 137 6.27 12.54 8.40
C GLN A 137 5.72 13.88 8.87
N ALA A 138 5.12 13.90 10.07
CA ALA A 138 5.08 15.12 10.84
C ALA A 138 6.52 15.57 11.07
N GLU A 139 6.86 16.83 10.78
CA GLU A 139 8.11 17.39 11.28
C GLU A 139 8.06 17.27 12.81
N ASP A 140 9.02 16.55 13.41
CA ASP A 140 9.26 16.66 14.84
C ASP A 140 9.61 18.13 15.08
N THR A 141 8.62 18.93 15.46
CA THR A 141 8.88 20.26 15.98
C THR A 141 9.51 20.01 17.33
N GLU A 142 10.85 19.95 17.37
CA GLU A 142 11.61 20.06 18.61
C GLU A 142 11.12 21.35 19.28
N ILE A 143 10.34 21.19 20.35
CA ILE A 143 10.02 22.28 21.25
C ILE A 143 11.29 22.44 22.11
N ASP A 144 12.12 23.41 21.73
CA ASP A 144 13.21 23.95 22.56
C ASP A 144 12.70 24.44 23.94
#